data_AF-A0A7C0XN99-F1
#
_entry.id   AF-A0A7C0XN99-F1
#
_cell.length_a   1.000
_cell.length_b   1.000
_cell.length_c   1.000
_cell.angle_alpha   90.00
_cell.angle_beta   90.00
_cell.angle_gamma   90.00
#
_symmetry.space_group_name_H-M   'P 1'
#
loop_
_entity.id
_entity.type
_entity.pdbx_description
1 polymer ?
#
loop_
_entity_poly.entity_id
_entity_poly.type
_entity_poly.pdbx_seq_one_letter_code
_entity_poly.pdbx_strand_id
1 'polypeptide(L)'
;MVEVGYDGCSNDDGDVLSTTTRYSGVELMKRIELPAEQTQKRLPFSSRIRACLAQAFYFLFFSSRSFFHSFCRINICNKFLCVNSIVSNRWKMKKYFVILCMIAVLFGVGCEKEVIELVEDVTPPVVSDFAVVVTDSSATVSWVTDEPCSVEVRYWTSDKIVERRSDPEYRQNHTVVIEGLKDSTTYRYCAISYDMWDNFTVSDTFYFTTRLNLRKILLNAWKRFEAGDYQAAFGEFERYIEFGGDSLDAYCGLAWSKFFIDYSDTSVYRNFSMVIGLQPNNTDALAGLSYYAYCDSDFVGAVDFGRELLTVDSNYVFIHDTTINYIDINIIIARGLFELEIYQNVENYIGRVINVYVDEDDPDTWVVDGVKFDTYEEALDKLIEIAEKNYLYLPGL
;
A
#
# COMPACT_ATOMS: atom_id res chain seq x y z
N MET A 1 17.88 40.98 -0.40
CA MET A 1 18.49 39.80 0.26
C MET A 1 18.15 38.62 -0.60
N VAL A 2 19.17 37.95 -1.16
CA VAL A 2 18.96 36.68 -1.87
C VAL A 2 18.67 35.65 -0.78
N GLU A 3 17.48 35.04 -0.79
CA GLU A 3 17.21 33.87 0.05
C GLU A 3 18.19 32.78 -0.40
N VAL A 4 19.24 32.58 0.40
CA VAL A 4 20.10 31.42 0.27
C VAL A 4 19.23 30.24 0.70
N GLY A 5 18.68 29.51 -0.28
CA GLY A 5 17.87 28.32 -0.03
C GLY A 5 18.66 27.33 0.82
N TYR A 6 18.04 26.80 1.87
CA TYR A 6 18.65 25.80 2.72
C TYR A 6 18.86 24.51 1.92
N ASP A 7 20.11 24.07 1.82
CA ASP A 7 20.52 22.85 1.14
C ASP A 7 20.89 21.77 2.15
N GLY A 8 19.94 20.87 2.43
CA GLY A 8 20.13 19.74 3.35
C GLY A 8 21.12 18.68 2.85
N CYS A 9 21.67 18.87 1.64
CA CYS A 9 22.74 18.04 1.07
C CYS A 9 24.14 18.58 1.38
N SER A 10 24.24 19.77 1.98
CA SER A 10 25.51 20.29 2.44
C SER A 10 26.02 19.49 3.66
N ASN A 11 27.33 19.26 3.69
CA ASN A 11 28.00 18.62 4.83
C ASN A 11 28.19 19.58 6.03
N ASP A 12 27.62 20.80 5.96
CA ASP A 12 27.84 21.89 6.92
C ASP A 12 26.88 21.86 8.13
N ASP A 13 26.05 20.82 8.25
CA ASP A 13 25.31 20.57 9.48
C ASP A 13 26.33 20.19 10.58
N GLY A 14 26.74 21.20 11.36
CA GLY A 14 27.44 21.06 12.64
C GLY A 14 26.58 20.40 13.71
N ASP A 15 25.81 19.38 13.33
CA ASP A 15 24.93 18.63 14.19
C ASP A 15 25.64 17.36 14.65
N VAL A 16 25.64 17.21 15.97
CA VAL A 16 26.29 16.13 16.70
C VAL A 16 25.81 14.80 16.11
N LEU A 17 26.73 14.07 15.48
CA LEU A 17 26.61 12.64 15.20
C LEU A 17 26.02 11.96 16.44
N SER A 18 24.71 11.70 16.41
CA SER A 18 24.11 10.79 17.37
C SER A 18 24.87 9.47 17.20
N THR A 19 25.53 9.08 18.28
CA THR A 19 26.42 7.92 18.36
C THR A 19 25.61 6.65 18.20
N THR A 20 25.20 6.35 16.98
CA THR A 20 25.00 4.98 16.53
C THR A 20 26.36 4.54 16.04
N THR A 21 26.97 3.60 16.75
CA THR A 21 28.30 3.07 16.47
C THR A 21 28.37 2.57 15.03
N ARG A 22 28.83 3.42 14.10
CA ARG A 22 29.17 3.03 12.73
C ARG A 22 30.47 2.24 12.84
N TYR A 23 30.39 0.92 12.72
CA TYR A 23 31.57 0.11 12.50
C TYR A 23 32.10 0.51 11.11
N SER A 24 33.36 0.92 11.02
CA SER A 24 33.96 1.16 9.70
C SER A 24 33.91 -0.14 8.90
N GLY A 25 33.80 -0.07 7.57
CA GLY A 25 33.86 -1.27 6.73
C GLY A 25 35.15 -2.07 6.96
N VAL A 26 36.24 -1.39 7.36
CA VAL A 26 37.49 -1.98 7.83
C VAL A 26 37.32 -2.82 9.12
N GLU A 27 36.46 -2.40 10.05
CA GLU A 27 36.17 -3.13 11.29
C GLU A 27 35.23 -4.32 11.08
N LEU A 28 34.35 -4.25 10.08
CA LEU A 28 33.57 -5.39 9.57
C LEU A 28 34.47 -6.40 8.83
N MET A 29 35.38 -5.94 7.97
CA MET A 29 36.36 -6.79 7.28
C MET A 29 37.30 -7.52 8.25
N LYS A 30 37.67 -6.88 9.38
CA LYS A 30 38.41 -7.54 10.47
C LYS A 30 37.62 -8.62 11.22
N ARG A 31 36.27 -8.60 11.17
CA ARG A 31 35.41 -9.63 11.76
C ARG A 31 35.06 -10.77 10.80
N ILE A 32 35.16 -10.54 9.49
CA ILE A 32 34.95 -11.55 8.44
C ILE A 32 36.29 -12.27 8.17
N GLU A 33 36.86 -12.93 9.17
CA GLU A 33 37.68 -14.12 8.90
C GLU A 33 36.73 -15.31 8.75
N LEU A 34 36.12 -15.44 7.58
CA LEU A 34 35.31 -16.61 7.20
C LEU A 34 35.85 -17.22 5.89
N PRO A 35 35.67 -18.54 5.70
CA PRO A 35 36.46 -19.36 4.78
C PRO A 35 36.21 -19.00 3.32
N ALA A 36 37.29 -19.04 2.55
CA ALA A 36 37.31 -18.69 1.14
C ALA A 36 36.28 -19.46 0.30
N GLU A 37 35.27 -18.76 -0.21
CA GLU A 37 34.68 -19.09 -1.51
C GLU A 37 34.08 -17.84 -2.17
N GLN A 38 34.31 -17.75 -3.48
CA GLN A 38 33.88 -16.71 -4.44
C GLN A 38 34.74 -15.46 -4.57
N THR A 39 35.71 -15.53 -5.47
CA THR A 39 36.02 -14.41 -6.39
C THR A 39 36.45 -14.95 -7.74
N GLN A 40 35.67 -14.63 -8.77
CA GLN A 40 36.00 -14.87 -10.17
C GLN A 40 36.61 -13.59 -10.76
N LYS A 41 37.95 -13.54 -10.90
CA LYS A 41 38.65 -13.20 -12.16
C LYS A 41 40.17 -13.03 -11.96
N ARG A 42 40.90 -13.90 -12.68
CA ARG A 42 42.27 -13.81 -13.22
C ARG A 42 43.44 -13.65 -12.24
N LEU A 43 44.23 -14.73 -12.12
CA LEU A 43 45.67 -14.67 -11.83
C LEU A 43 46.49 -15.55 -12.82
N PRO A 44 47.73 -15.15 -13.16
CA PRO A 44 48.56 -15.76 -14.19
C PRO A 44 49.60 -16.79 -13.69
N PHE A 45 50.09 -17.60 -14.63
CA PHE A 45 51.44 -18.16 -14.77
C PHE A 45 52.21 -18.79 -13.57
N SER A 46 51.61 -19.68 -12.77
CA SER A 46 52.41 -20.68 -12.00
C SER A 46 51.73 -22.04 -11.80
N SER A 47 50.50 -22.21 -12.28
CA SER A 47 49.71 -23.44 -12.14
C SER A 47 50.12 -24.60 -13.07
N ARG A 48 50.98 -24.35 -14.07
CA ARG A 48 51.48 -25.40 -14.98
C ARG A 48 52.46 -26.38 -14.32
N ILE A 49 53.10 -25.99 -13.21
CA ILE A 49 54.05 -26.88 -12.50
C ILE A 49 53.29 -27.77 -11.49
N ARG A 50 52.20 -27.27 -10.89
CA ARG A 50 51.38 -28.04 -9.92
C ARG A 50 50.52 -29.12 -10.60
N ALA A 51 50.03 -28.88 -11.82
CA ALA A 51 49.32 -29.90 -12.61
C ALA A 51 50.24 -31.03 -13.10
N CYS A 52 51.49 -30.71 -13.47
CA CYS A 52 52.48 -31.71 -13.92
C CYS A 52 52.95 -32.65 -12.78
N LEU A 53 53.10 -32.14 -11.55
CA LEU A 53 53.51 -32.97 -10.41
C LEU A 53 52.37 -33.83 -9.86
N ALA A 54 51.12 -33.37 -9.92
CA ALA A 54 49.95 -34.18 -9.56
C ALA A 54 49.69 -35.31 -10.57
N GLN A 55 49.88 -35.07 -11.88
CA GLN A 55 49.76 -36.10 -12.92
C GLN A 55 50.88 -37.15 -12.86
N ALA A 56 52.09 -36.76 -12.47
CA ALA A 56 53.20 -37.70 -12.27
C ALA A 56 52.99 -38.63 -11.05
N PHE A 57 52.37 -38.14 -9.97
CA PHE A 57 51.99 -38.96 -8.81
C PHE A 57 50.82 -39.92 -9.12
N TYR A 58 49.87 -39.52 -9.97
CA TYR A 58 48.76 -40.37 -10.40
C TYR A 58 49.22 -41.51 -11.33
N PHE A 59 50.19 -41.25 -12.23
CA PHE A 59 50.75 -42.25 -13.16
C PHE A 59 51.65 -43.30 -12.48
N LEU A 60 52.35 -42.95 -11.39
CA LEU A 60 53.15 -43.90 -10.61
C LEU A 60 52.32 -44.78 -9.66
N PHE A 61 51.09 -44.38 -9.31
CA PHE A 61 50.16 -45.17 -8.50
C PHE A 61 49.22 -46.07 -9.32
N PHE A 62 48.90 -45.72 -10.59
CA PHE A 62 47.91 -46.43 -11.41
C PHE A 62 48.46 -47.37 -12.51
N SER A 63 49.77 -47.62 -12.59
CA SER A 63 50.34 -48.59 -13.55
C SER A 63 50.38 -50.05 -13.06
N SER A 64 49.58 -50.41 -12.04
CA SER A 64 49.45 -51.80 -11.58
C SER A 64 48.02 -52.21 -11.25
N ARG A 65 47.04 -51.90 -12.11
CA ARG A 65 45.73 -52.59 -12.18
C ARG A 65 44.88 -52.04 -13.32
N SER A 66 45.14 -52.50 -14.54
CA SER A 66 44.10 -52.56 -15.57
C SER A 66 44.04 -53.99 -16.03
N PHE A 67 42.92 -54.64 -15.73
CA PHE A 67 42.36 -55.90 -16.23
C PHE A 67 41.65 -56.54 -15.04
N PHE A 68 40.34 -56.33 -14.91
CA PHE A 68 39.35 -57.38 -14.61
C PHE A 68 37.93 -56.77 -14.60
N HIS A 69 37.13 -57.27 -15.54
CA HIS A 69 35.66 -57.30 -15.64
C HIS A 69 34.83 -56.05 -16.00
N SER A 70 34.58 -56.00 -17.32
CA SER A 70 33.25 -55.77 -17.89
C SER A 70 32.26 -56.86 -17.45
N PHE A 71 30.98 -56.50 -17.40
CA PHE A 71 29.78 -57.36 -17.31
C PHE A 71 29.62 -58.30 -16.11
N CYS A 72 28.68 -57.91 -15.24
CA CYS A 72 27.82 -58.85 -14.53
C CYS A 72 26.66 -59.24 -15.48
N ARG A 73 26.75 -60.41 -16.12
CA ARG A 73 25.59 -61.21 -16.56
C ARG A 73 26.00 -62.69 -16.64
N ILE A 74 25.47 -63.45 -15.69
CA ILE A 74 24.91 -64.82 -15.85
C ILE A 74 25.84 -65.95 -16.40
N ASN A 75 25.90 -67.02 -15.57
CA ASN A 75 26.09 -68.45 -15.87
C ASN A 75 27.48 -69.14 -15.78
N ILE A 76 27.56 -70.02 -14.77
CA ILE A 76 27.91 -71.46 -14.82
C ILE A 76 29.41 -71.89 -14.94
N CYS A 77 29.82 -72.66 -13.90
CA CYS A 77 30.81 -73.76 -13.86
C CYS A 77 32.35 -73.53 -13.72
N ASN A 78 32.87 -74.11 -12.62
CA ASN A 78 34.07 -74.96 -12.45
C ASN A 78 35.52 -74.41 -12.34
N LYS A 79 36.13 -74.78 -11.19
CA LYS A 79 37.51 -75.31 -10.94
C LYS A 79 38.79 -74.43 -11.03
N PHE A 80 39.40 -74.25 -9.84
CA PHE A 80 40.78 -74.64 -9.40
C PHE A 80 42.09 -74.06 -10.03
N LEU A 81 43.01 -73.67 -9.11
CA LEU A 81 44.51 -73.64 -9.12
C LEU A 81 45.25 -72.46 -9.78
N CYS A 82 46.00 -71.61 -9.03
CA CYS A 82 47.38 -71.74 -8.46
C CYS A 82 48.37 -70.92 -9.34
N VAL A 83 49.40 -70.17 -8.90
CA VAL A 83 50.52 -70.45 -7.98
C VAL A 83 51.17 -69.14 -7.51
N ASN A 84 51.71 -69.18 -6.29
CA ASN A 84 52.49 -68.17 -5.58
C ASN A 84 53.92 -67.91 -6.11
N SER A 85 54.40 -66.70 -5.78
CA SER A 85 55.68 -66.40 -5.10
C SER A 85 56.59 -65.41 -5.82
N ILE A 86 56.87 -64.30 -5.13
CA ILE A 86 58.14 -63.54 -5.02
C ILE A 86 57.77 -62.33 -4.14
N VAL A 87 57.66 -62.59 -2.83
CA VAL A 87 57.45 -61.58 -1.77
C VAL A 87 58.54 -61.81 -0.74
N SER A 88 59.53 -60.90 -0.64
CA SER A 88 60.20 -60.65 0.65
C SER A 88 61.15 -59.44 0.72
N ASN A 89 61.61 -58.79 -0.36
CA ASN A 89 62.64 -57.74 -0.25
C ASN A 89 62.34 -56.33 -0.80
N ARG A 90 61.10 -55.99 -1.21
CA ARG A 90 60.76 -54.63 -1.71
C ARG A 90 60.22 -53.64 -0.64
N TRP A 91 60.03 -54.07 0.61
CA TRP A 91 59.30 -53.28 1.61
C TRP A 91 60.17 -52.34 2.47
N LYS A 92 61.47 -52.59 2.63
CA LYS A 92 62.35 -51.72 3.43
C LYS A 92 62.80 -50.45 2.69
N MET A 93 63.04 -50.52 1.37
CA MET A 93 63.46 -49.36 0.55
C MET A 93 62.34 -48.33 0.32
N LYS A 94 61.06 -48.76 0.32
CA LYS A 94 59.92 -47.87 0.12
C LYS A 94 59.61 -46.97 1.33
N LYS A 95 59.88 -47.42 2.56
CA LYS A 95 59.64 -46.61 3.77
C LYS A 95 60.59 -45.41 3.88
N TYR A 96 61.88 -45.62 3.59
CA TYR A 96 62.87 -44.53 3.67
C TYR A 96 62.69 -43.49 2.55
N PHE A 97 62.28 -43.90 1.35
CA PHE A 97 62.00 -42.98 0.24
C PHE A 97 60.79 -42.08 0.52
N VAL A 98 59.72 -42.64 1.11
CA VAL A 98 58.53 -41.87 1.50
C VAL A 98 58.83 -40.87 2.62
N ILE A 99 59.66 -41.25 3.59
CA ILE A 99 60.09 -40.32 4.66
C ILE A 99 60.98 -39.20 4.10
N LEU A 100 61.90 -39.51 3.18
CA LEU A 100 62.73 -38.49 2.52
C LEU A 100 61.91 -37.52 1.67
N CYS A 101 60.89 -38.03 0.96
CA CYS A 101 59.94 -37.19 0.22
C CYS A 101 59.06 -36.34 1.12
N MET A 102 58.60 -36.85 2.28
CA MET A 102 57.85 -36.04 3.26
C MET A 102 58.71 -34.94 3.89
N ILE A 103 59.98 -35.24 4.21
CA ILE A 103 60.94 -34.24 4.72
C ILE A 103 61.23 -33.20 3.62
N ALA A 104 61.44 -33.62 2.36
CA ALA A 104 61.62 -32.67 1.25
C ALA A 104 60.38 -31.78 1.00
N VAL A 105 59.17 -32.28 1.27
CA VAL A 105 57.93 -31.48 1.22
C VAL A 105 57.81 -30.56 2.44
N LEU A 106 58.24 -30.99 3.63
CA LEU A 106 58.25 -30.18 4.86
C LEU A 106 59.32 -29.08 4.87
N PHE A 107 60.44 -29.26 4.16
CA PHE A 107 61.54 -28.28 4.07
C PHE A 107 61.61 -27.53 2.73
N GLY A 108 60.92 -27.99 1.68
CA GLY A 108 60.99 -27.43 0.32
C GLY A 108 59.78 -26.61 -0.12
N VAL A 109 58.71 -26.57 0.68
CA VAL A 109 57.62 -25.61 0.47
C VAL A 109 57.86 -24.46 1.43
N GLY A 110 58.64 -23.48 0.99
CA GLY A 110 58.55 -22.15 1.57
C GLY A 110 57.08 -21.75 1.53
N CYS A 111 56.44 -21.72 2.69
CA CYS A 111 55.13 -21.12 2.84
C CYS A 111 55.37 -19.61 2.71
N GLU A 112 55.51 -19.13 1.47
CA GLU A 112 55.37 -17.70 1.20
C GLU A 112 53.96 -17.35 1.66
N LYS A 113 53.89 -16.69 2.81
CA LYS A 113 52.69 -16.05 3.31
C LYS A 113 52.27 -15.09 2.22
N GLU A 114 51.25 -15.44 1.45
CA GLU A 114 50.63 -14.53 0.49
C GLU A 114 49.99 -13.43 1.35
N VAL A 115 50.74 -12.36 1.58
CA VAL A 115 50.23 -11.17 2.25
C VAL A 115 49.32 -10.53 1.22
N ILE A 116 48.01 -10.71 1.38
CA ILE A 116 47.02 -9.91 0.66
C ILE A 116 47.15 -8.51 1.25
N GLU A 117 47.91 -7.66 0.57
CA GLU A 117 47.97 -6.23 0.87
C GLU A 117 46.59 -5.65 0.49
N LEU A 118 45.75 -5.42 1.51
CA LEU A 118 44.52 -4.67 1.35
C LEU A 118 44.92 -3.23 1.01
N VAL A 119 44.92 -2.91 -0.28
CA VAL A 119 45.08 -1.54 -0.75
C VAL A 119 43.84 -0.78 -0.29
N GLU A 120 44.03 0.31 0.47
CA GLU A 120 42.94 1.20 0.84
C GLU A 120 42.33 1.80 -0.42
N ASP A 121 41.01 1.71 -0.54
CA ASP A 121 40.30 2.48 -1.54
C ASP A 121 40.29 3.95 -1.11
N VAL A 122 40.45 4.83 -2.10
CA VAL A 122 40.42 6.28 -1.95
C VAL A 122 39.49 6.93 -2.97
N THR A 123 38.82 6.13 -3.80
CA THR A 123 37.86 6.57 -4.79
C THR A 123 36.45 6.56 -4.19
N PRO A 124 35.71 7.67 -4.29
CA PRO A 124 34.30 7.67 -3.91
C PRO A 124 33.43 6.88 -4.90
N PRO A 125 32.30 6.32 -4.44
CA PRO A 125 31.39 5.57 -5.29
C PRO A 125 30.72 6.46 -6.33
N VAL A 126 30.58 5.97 -7.56
CA VAL A 126 29.85 6.68 -8.63
C VAL A 126 28.39 6.23 -8.60
N VAL A 127 27.47 7.20 -8.46
CA VAL A 127 26.02 6.97 -8.42
C VAL A 127 25.37 7.15 -9.81
N SER A 128 24.41 6.29 -10.16
CA SER A 128 23.64 6.36 -11.41
C SER A 128 22.21 5.82 -11.24
N ASP A 129 21.38 5.98 -12.28
CA ASP A 129 20.04 5.37 -12.39
C ASP A 129 19.06 5.73 -11.25
N PHE A 130 19.04 7.00 -10.85
CA PHE A 130 18.07 7.50 -9.87
C PHE A 130 16.62 7.38 -10.37
N ALA A 131 15.77 6.82 -9.51
CA ALA A 131 14.32 6.79 -9.70
C ALA A 131 13.61 6.99 -8.36
N VAL A 132 12.41 7.56 -8.43
CA VAL A 132 11.53 7.73 -7.27
C VAL A 132 10.11 7.28 -7.59
N VAL A 133 9.53 6.45 -6.73
CA VAL A 133 8.13 6.01 -6.80
C VAL A 133 7.40 6.59 -5.60
N VAL A 134 6.29 7.29 -5.84
CA VAL A 134 5.65 8.13 -4.83
C VAL A 134 4.20 7.72 -4.60
N THR A 135 3.81 7.64 -3.33
CA THR A 135 2.43 7.46 -2.87
C THR A 135 1.91 8.75 -2.22
N ASP A 136 0.77 8.71 -1.55
CA ASP A 136 0.25 9.85 -0.78
C ASP A 136 0.98 10.07 0.56
N SER A 137 1.70 9.07 1.04
CA SER A 137 2.27 9.03 2.39
C SER A 137 3.69 8.44 2.45
N SER A 138 4.25 8.04 1.31
CA SER A 138 5.60 7.49 1.20
C SER A 138 6.26 7.77 -0.15
N ALA A 139 7.57 7.62 -0.19
CA ALA A 139 8.37 7.62 -1.41
C ALA A 139 9.46 6.56 -1.34
N THR A 140 9.65 5.83 -2.43
CA THR A 140 10.72 4.84 -2.59
C THR A 140 11.75 5.40 -3.55
N VAL A 141 12.95 5.67 -3.05
CA VAL A 141 14.09 6.16 -3.81
C VAL A 141 15.00 4.99 -4.15
N SER A 142 15.41 4.86 -5.41
CA SER A 142 16.31 3.80 -5.87
C SER A 142 17.38 4.33 -6.80
N TRP A 143 18.59 3.79 -6.70
CA TRP A 143 19.74 4.12 -7.55
C TRP A 143 20.76 2.98 -7.52
N VAL A 144 21.81 3.10 -8.35
CA VAL A 144 22.91 2.13 -8.46
C VAL A 144 24.24 2.81 -8.15
N THR A 145 25.17 2.06 -7.56
CA THR A 145 26.58 2.43 -7.40
C THR A 145 27.48 1.48 -8.19
N ASP A 146 28.62 1.97 -8.69
CA ASP A 146 29.62 1.14 -9.36
C ASP A 146 30.36 0.18 -8.42
N GLU A 147 30.30 0.43 -7.11
CA GLU A 147 30.85 -0.41 -6.04
C GLU A 147 29.88 -0.63 -4.86
N PRO A 148 30.08 -1.67 -4.03
CA PRO A 148 29.23 -1.90 -2.86
C PRO A 148 29.28 -0.77 -1.83
N CYS A 149 28.13 -0.18 -1.54
CA CYS A 149 27.99 0.93 -0.59
C CYS A 149 26.89 0.69 0.44
N SER A 150 27.02 1.29 1.61
CA SER A 150 25.88 1.58 2.49
C SER A 150 25.32 2.97 2.14
N VAL A 151 24.06 3.23 2.45
CA VAL A 151 23.36 4.43 1.95
C VAL A 151 22.56 5.19 2.99
N GLU A 152 22.41 6.49 2.76
CA GLU A 152 21.54 7.39 3.51
C GLU A 152 20.76 8.29 2.53
N VAL A 153 19.47 8.47 2.75
CA VAL A 153 18.65 9.47 2.07
C VAL A 153 18.25 10.54 3.08
N ARG A 154 18.56 11.80 2.75
CA ARG A 154 18.15 13.00 3.49
C ARG A 154 17.01 13.68 2.76
N TYR A 155 15.96 14.12 3.47
CA TYR A 155 14.79 14.74 2.86
C TYR A 155 14.18 15.86 3.73
N TRP A 156 13.58 16.88 3.07
CA TRP A 156 12.98 18.06 3.71
C TRP A 156 11.99 18.78 2.78
N THR A 157 11.04 19.55 3.30
CA THR A 157 10.02 20.26 2.50
C THR A 157 10.41 21.70 2.17
N SER A 158 11.07 22.39 3.11
CA SER A 158 11.61 23.76 3.03
C SER A 158 12.14 24.20 4.40
N ASP A 159 11.61 23.59 5.46
CA ASP A 159 12.04 23.81 6.83
C ASP A 159 13.45 23.23 7.02
N LYS A 160 14.25 23.83 7.90
CA LYS A 160 15.64 23.42 8.20
C LYS A 160 15.77 22.04 8.83
N ILE A 161 14.67 21.33 9.06
CA ILE A 161 14.71 19.99 9.64
C ILE A 161 14.94 19.01 8.50
N VAL A 162 16.17 18.48 8.44
CA VAL A 162 16.53 17.40 7.53
C VAL A 162 16.24 16.09 8.24
N GLU A 163 15.28 15.34 7.70
CA GLU A 163 15.04 13.97 8.13
C GLU A 163 15.91 13.00 7.35
N ARG A 164 16.21 11.83 7.93
CA ARG A 164 17.09 10.83 7.33
C ARG A 164 16.53 9.41 7.39
N ARG A 165 16.86 8.61 6.39
CA ARG A 165 16.67 7.15 6.34
C ARG A 165 17.96 6.51 5.84
N SER A 166 18.36 5.38 6.41
CA SER A 166 19.62 4.72 6.05
C SER A 166 19.42 3.23 5.83
N ASP A 167 20.14 2.66 4.87
CA ASP A 167 20.33 1.22 4.72
C ASP A 167 21.84 0.92 4.92
N PRO A 168 22.22 0.24 6.03
CA PRO A 168 23.62 -0.04 6.33
C PRO A 168 24.21 -1.18 5.49
N GLU A 169 23.42 -1.88 4.68
CA GLU A 169 23.90 -3.04 3.93
C GLU A 169 24.68 -2.63 2.67
N TYR A 170 25.87 -3.21 2.51
CA TYR A 170 26.76 -2.92 1.39
C TYR A 170 26.32 -3.63 0.10
N ARG A 171 25.74 -2.88 -0.83
CA ARG A 171 25.24 -3.38 -2.12
C ARG A 171 25.52 -2.40 -3.25
N GLN A 172 25.33 -2.83 -4.49
CA GLN A 172 25.38 -1.95 -5.66
C GLN A 172 24.00 -1.40 -6.05
N ASN A 173 22.92 -2.15 -5.76
CA ASN A 173 21.56 -1.72 -6.03
C ASN A 173 20.91 -1.27 -4.73
N HIS A 174 20.42 -0.03 -4.70
CA HIS A 174 19.91 0.62 -3.51
C HIS A 174 18.42 0.90 -3.61
N THR A 175 17.72 0.74 -2.50
CA THR A 175 16.30 1.11 -2.38
C THR A 175 16.02 1.55 -0.96
N VAL A 176 15.56 2.79 -0.80
CA VAL A 176 15.22 3.39 0.48
C VAL A 176 13.78 3.86 0.47
N VAL A 177 12.99 3.39 1.43
CA VAL A 177 11.60 3.79 1.62
C VAL A 177 11.51 4.89 2.67
N ILE A 178 10.89 6.00 2.31
CA ILE A 178 10.57 7.13 3.19
C ILE A 178 9.07 7.05 3.48
N GLU A 179 8.69 6.91 4.74
CA GLU A 179 7.29 6.77 5.19
C GLU A 179 6.86 7.92 6.10
N GLY A 180 5.55 8.10 6.26
CA GLY A 180 4.98 9.12 7.15
C GLY A 180 4.97 10.52 6.55
N LEU A 181 5.04 10.61 5.22
CA LEU A 181 5.02 11.87 4.50
C LEU A 181 3.61 12.47 4.49
N LYS A 182 3.53 13.80 4.42
CA LYS A 182 2.27 14.52 4.25
C LYS A 182 1.84 14.42 2.79
N ASP A 183 0.54 14.28 2.55
CA ASP A 183 -0.06 14.28 1.21
C ASP A 183 0.09 15.64 0.52
N SER A 184 0.08 15.64 -0.82
CA SER A 184 0.21 16.86 -1.65
C SER A 184 1.32 17.81 -1.22
N THR A 185 2.44 17.27 -0.76
CA THR A 185 3.56 18.03 -0.21
C THR A 185 4.81 17.76 -1.03
N THR A 186 5.50 18.81 -1.44
CA THR A 186 6.77 18.71 -2.17
C THR A 186 7.91 18.53 -1.19
N TYR A 187 8.67 17.46 -1.38
CA TYR A 187 9.90 17.15 -0.66
C TYR A 187 11.10 17.30 -1.59
N ARG A 188 12.18 17.82 -1.04
CA ARG A 188 13.54 17.78 -1.58
C ARG A 188 14.26 16.60 -0.94
N TYR A 189 15.17 15.97 -1.68
CA TYR A 189 16.01 14.90 -1.12
C TYR A 189 17.35 14.79 -1.84
N CYS A 190 18.31 14.17 -1.18
CA CYS A 190 19.53 13.64 -1.79
C CYS A 190 19.93 12.32 -1.15
N ALA A 191 20.72 11.55 -1.89
CA ALA A 191 21.28 10.30 -1.43
C ALA A 191 22.78 10.47 -1.17
N ILE A 192 23.26 9.83 -0.10
CA ILE A 192 24.65 9.72 0.26
C ILE A 192 25.01 8.24 0.25
N SER A 193 26.05 7.89 -0.51
CA SER A 193 26.56 6.52 -0.60
C SER A 193 27.95 6.48 0.02
N TYR A 194 28.18 5.51 0.92
CA TYR A 194 29.43 5.30 1.64
C TYR A 194 30.00 3.93 1.28
N ASP A 195 31.23 3.88 0.79
CA ASP A 195 31.94 2.63 0.51
C ASP A 195 32.46 1.96 1.82
N MET A 196 33.21 0.85 1.67
CA MET A 196 33.78 0.13 2.82
C MET A 196 35.00 0.81 3.46
N TRP A 197 35.58 1.80 2.80
CA TRP A 197 36.73 2.58 3.24
C TRP A 197 36.35 4.00 3.69
N ASP A 198 35.05 4.26 3.87
CA ASP A 198 34.46 5.54 4.26
C ASP A 198 34.64 6.67 3.23
N ASN A 199 34.96 6.36 1.96
CA ASN A 199 34.76 7.29 0.85
C ASN A 199 33.26 7.47 0.61
N PHE A 200 32.84 8.67 0.23
CA PHE A 200 31.42 8.96 0.03
C PHE A 200 31.14 9.89 -1.13
N THR A 201 29.96 9.72 -1.70
CA THR A 201 29.39 10.59 -2.74
C THR A 201 28.01 11.07 -2.32
N VAL A 202 27.77 12.36 -2.47
CA VAL A 202 26.46 13.00 -2.31
C VAL A 202 25.88 13.23 -3.70
N SER A 203 24.63 12.82 -3.93
CA SER A 203 23.93 13.08 -5.18
C SER A 203 23.56 14.55 -5.36
N ASP A 204 23.09 14.91 -6.55
CA ASP A 204 22.33 16.15 -6.73
C ASP A 204 21.07 16.18 -5.84
N THR A 205 20.52 17.37 -5.64
CA THR A 205 19.24 17.56 -4.96
C THR A 205 18.09 17.29 -5.92
N PHE A 206 17.27 16.31 -5.59
CA PHE A 206 16.07 15.92 -6.32
C PHE A 206 14.80 16.35 -5.58
N TYR A 207 13.67 16.25 -6.29
CA TYR A 207 12.37 16.67 -5.80
C TYR A 207 11.32 15.61 -6.11
N PHE A 208 10.37 15.43 -5.21
CA PHE A 208 9.15 14.70 -5.49
C PHE A 208 7.97 15.32 -4.74
N THR A 209 6.76 15.12 -5.25
CA THR A 209 5.53 15.58 -4.60
C THR A 209 4.67 14.37 -4.28
N THR A 210 4.32 14.20 -3.00
CA THR A 210 3.39 13.15 -2.58
C THR A 210 2.03 13.34 -3.24
N ARG A 211 1.35 12.22 -3.50
CA ARG A 211 0.01 12.25 -4.10
C ARG A 211 -1.01 12.81 -3.11
N LEU A 212 -2.14 13.26 -3.64
CA LEU A 212 -3.29 13.67 -2.85
C LEU A 212 -3.96 12.44 -2.21
N ASN A 213 -4.29 12.50 -0.93
CA ASN A 213 -5.03 11.43 -0.27
C ASN A 213 -6.54 11.63 -0.49
N LEU A 214 -7.08 11.00 -1.55
CA LEU A 214 -8.49 11.10 -1.90
C LEU A 214 -9.43 10.60 -0.78
N ARG A 215 -9.03 9.56 -0.04
CA ARG A 215 -9.83 9.04 1.09
C ARG A 215 -10.00 10.08 2.19
N LYS A 216 -8.95 10.85 2.48
CA LYS A 216 -8.97 11.93 3.46
C LYS A 216 -9.86 13.08 3.01
N ILE A 217 -9.90 13.40 1.72
CA ILE A 217 -10.85 14.41 1.18
C ILE A 217 -12.28 13.93 1.38
N LEU A 218 -12.59 12.70 0.96
CA LEU A 218 -13.94 12.15 1.09
C LEU A 218 -14.41 12.16 2.56
N LEU A 219 -13.55 11.73 3.49
CA LEU A 219 -13.86 11.77 4.92
C LEU A 219 -14.05 13.21 5.44
N ASN A 220 -13.25 14.16 4.97
CA ASN A 220 -13.40 15.56 5.39
C ASN A 220 -14.65 16.20 4.80
N ALA A 221 -15.07 15.82 3.59
CA ALA A 221 -16.30 16.27 2.97
C ALA A 221 -17.51 15.89 3.83
N TRP A 222 -17.61 14.62 4.22
CA TRP A 222 -18.67 14.16 5.13
C TRP A 222 -18.62 14.80 6.51
N LYS A 223 -17.42 15.01 7.08
CA LYS A 223 -17.30 15.76 8.35
C LYS A 223 -17.82 17.19 8.26
N ARG A 224 -17.66 17.85 7.12
CA ARG A 224 -18.21 19.19 6.89
C ARG A 224 -19.73 19.14 6.74
N PHE A 225 -20.23 18.14 6.02
CA PHE A 225 -21.65 17.90 5.87
C PHE A 225 -22.34 17.68 7.22
N GLU A 226 -21.79 16.79 8.04
CA GLU A 226 -22.28 16.48 9.40
C GLU A 226 -22.18 17.68 10.35
N ALA A 227 -21.30 18.65 10.06
CA ALA A 227 -21.19 19.91 10.79
C ALA A 227 -22.19 20.99 10.30
N GLY A 228 -23.01 20.70 9.29
CA GLY A 228 -23.94 21.63 8.66
C GLY A 228 -23.28 22.63 7.69
N ASP A 229 -21.99 22.48 7.40
CA ASP A 229 -21.27 23.31 6.42
C ASP A 229 -21.39 22.68 5.02
N TYR A 230 -22.61 22.70 4.49
CA TYR A 230 -22.96 22.06 3.22
C TYR A 230 -22.19 22.66 2.03
N GLN A 231 -21.95 23.98 2.04
CA GLN A 231 -21.19 24.65 0.98
C GLN A 231 -19.74 24.17 0.93
N ALA A 232 -19.08 24.03 2.08
CA ALA A 232 -17.72 23.50 2.11
C ALA A 232 -17.68 21.99 1.85
N ALA A 233 -18.70 21.23 2.29
CA ALA A 233 -18.83 19.81 1.98
C ALA A 233 -18.92 19.58 0.47
N PHE A 234 -19.81 20.31 -0.21
CA PHE A 234 -19.96 20.30 -1.66
C PHE A 234 -18.63 20.53 -2.38
N GLY A 235 -17.89 21.58 -2.01
CA GLY A 235 -16.59 21.88 -2.63
C GLY A 235 -15.52 20.80 -2.41
N GLU A 236 -15.51 20.10 -1.27
CA GLU A 236 -14.59 18.98 -1.04
C GLU A 236 -14.96 17.74 -1.85
N PHE A 237 -16.25 17.43 -2.01
CA PHE A 237 -16.67 16.34 -2.89
C PHE A 237 -16.37 16.65 -4.36
N GLU A 238 -16.59 17.89 -4.83
CA GLU A 238 -16.21 18.30 -6.19
C GLU A 238 -14.71 18.10 -6.41
N ARG A 239 -13.90 18.54 -5.43
CA ARG A 239 -12.46 18.34 -5.44
C ARG A 239 -12.09 16.86 -5.48
N TYR A 240 -12.74 16.00 -4.70
CA TYR A 240 -12.51 14.56 -4.73
C TYR A 240 -12.68 13.98 -6.15
N ILE A 241 -13.75 14.37 -6.84
CA ILE A 241 -14.04 13.93 -8.21
C ILE A 241 -13.07 14.54 -9.22
N GLU A 242 -12.74 15.83 -9.08
CA GLU A 242 -11.78 16.52 -9.95
C GLU A 242 -10.41 15.82 -9.96
N PHE A 243 -9.97 15.33 -8.80
CA PHE A 243 -8.72 14.58 -8.67
C PHE A 243 -8.86 13.08 -8.97
N GLY A 244 -9.96 12.65 -9.61
CA GLY A 244 -10.16 11.30 -10.14
C GLY A 244 -10.76 10.30 -9.16
N GLY A 245 -11.40 10.78 -8.08
CA GLY A 245 -12.20 9.92 -7.20
C GLY A 245 -13.46 9.40 -7.90
N ASP A 246 -13.79 8.14 -7.66
CA ASP A 246 -14.85 7.39 -8.38
C ASP A 246 -15.90 6.73 -7.45
N SER A 247 -15.95 7.14 -6.18
CA SER A 247 -16.92 6.62 -5.21
C SER A 247 -18.34 7.14 -5.48
N LEU A 248 -19.32 6.22 -5.59
CA LEU A 248 -20.75 6.57 -5.64
C LEU A 248 -21.18 7.41 -4.43
N ASP A 249 -20.59 7.12 -3.27
CA ASP A 249 -20.81 7.85 -2.01
C ASP A 249 -20.48 9.35 -2.15
N ALA A 250 -19.45 9.71 -2.93
CA ALA A 250 -19.11 11.11 -3.17
C ALA A 250 -20.19 11.84 -3.99
N TYR A 251 -20.82 11.13 -4.94
CA TYR A 251 -21.93 11.70 -5.72
C TYR A 251 -23.21 11.84 -4.89
N CYS A 252 -23.49 10.88 -4.00
CA CYS A 252 -24.54 11.03 -2.99
C CYS A 252 -24.28 12.24 -2.10
N GLY A 253 -23.05 12.39 -1.60
CA GLY A 253 -22.64 13.53 -0.78
C GLY A 253 -22.75 14.88 -1.48
N LEU A 254 -22.38 14.96 -2.76
CA LEU A 254 -22.61 16.16 -3.59
C LEU A 254 -24.09 16.49 -3.69
N ALA A 255 -24.91 15.49 -4.03
CA ALA A 255 -26.34 15.68 -4.23
C ALA A 255 -27.03 16.14 -2.94
N TRP A 256 -26.74 15.50 -1.81
CA TRP A 256 -27.24 15.89 -0.50
C TRP A 256 -26.74 17.27 -0.07
N SER A 257 -25.45 17.55 -0.22
CA SER A 257 -24.91 18.88 0.11
C SER A 257 -25.60 19.96 -0.72
N LYS A 258 -25.82 19.69 -2.02
CA LYS A 258 -26.46 20.63 -2.93
C LYS A 258 -27.95 20.79 -2.64
N PHE A 259 -28.65 19.72 -2.29
CA PHE A 259 -30.06 19.76 -1.86
C PHE A 259 -30.27 20.75 -0.71
N PHE A 260 -29.41 20.72 0.31
CA PHE A 260 -29.49 21.64 1.45
C PHE A 260 -29.01 23.06 1.17
N ILE A 261 -28.24 23.28 0.09
CA ILE A 261 -27.85 24.62 -0.35
C ILE A 261 -28.95 25.24 -1.21
N ASP A 262 -29.41 24.49 -2.21
CA ASP A 262 -30.36 24.91 -3.25
C ASP A 262 -30.90 23.66 -3.97
N TYR A 263 -32.04 23.16 -3.48
CA TYR A 263 -32.71 22.00 -4.05
C TYR A 263 -33.24 22.24 -5.49
N SER A 264 -33.42 23.49 -5.91
CA SER A 264 -33.94 23.83 -7.25
C SER A 264 -32.91 23.57 -8.36
N ASP A 265 -31.65 23.33 -7.98
CA ASP A 265 -30.59 23.01 -8.93
C ASP A 265 -30.73 21.58 -9.44
N THR A 266 -30.88 21.45 -10.77
CA THR A 266 -31.02 20.16 -11.47
C THR A 266 -29.86 19.18 -11.23
N SER A 267 -28.71 19.65 -10.74
CA SER A 267 -27.57 18.79 -10.37
C SER A 267 -27.91 17.84 -9.22
N VAL A 268 -28.84 18.18 -8.33
CA VAL A 268 -29.30 17.30 -7.25
C VAL A 268 -29.88 16.02 -7.83
N TYR A 269 -30.94 16.14 -8.64
CA TYR A 269 -31.56 15.02 -9.33
C TYR A 269 -30.56 14.24 -10.20
N ARG A 270 -29.72 14.96 -10.96
CA ARG A 270 -28.74 14.35 -11.87
C ARG A 270 -27.75 13.44 -11.12
N ASN A 271 -27.21 13.91 -10.00
CA ASN A 271 -26.22 13.16 -9.23
C ASN A 271 -26.84 11.93 -8.57
N PHE A 272 -28.02 12.06 -7.94
CA PHE A 272 -28.71 10.89 -7.38
C PHE A 272 -29.13 9.88 -8.47
N SER A 273 -29.67 10.36 -9.58
CA SER A 273 -30.07 9.50 -10.71
C SER A 273 -28.88 8.76 -11.32
N MET A 274 -27.71 9.39 -11.35
CA MET A 274 -26.48 8.72 -11.77
C MET A 274 -26.10 7.58 -10.82
N VAL A 275 -26.22 7.79 -9.51
CA VAL A 275 -25.98 6.74 -8.51
C VAL A 275 -26.97 5.58 -8.68
N ILE A 276 -28.27 5.87 -8.82
CA ILE A 276 -29.30 4.85 -9.07
C ILE A 276 -29.06 4.09 -10.37
N GLY A 277 -28.60 4.77 -11.43
CA GLY A 277 -28.25 4.13 -12.70
C GLY A 277 -27.13 3.09 -12.57
N LEU A 278 -26.22 3.26 -11.60
CA LEU A 278 -25.11 2.34 -11.33
C LEU A 278 -25.45 1.33 -10.22
N GLN A 279 -26.22 1.74 -9.23
CA GLN A 279 -26.67 0.95 -8.10
C GLN A 279 -28.14 1.26 -7.78
N PRO A 280 -29.09 0.53 -8.39
CA PRO A 280 -30.52 0.83 -8.25
C PRO A 280 -31.06 0.74 -6.82
N ASN A 281 -30.45 -0.10 -5.98
CA ASN A 281 -30.84 -0.29 -4.58
C ASN A 281 -30.08 0.62 -3.60
N ASN A 282 -29.43 1.69 -4.07
CA ASN A 282 -28.74 2.62 -3.19
C ASN A 282 -29.77 3.44 -2.39
N THR A 283 -29.93 3.12 -1.11
CA THR A 283 -30.96 3.70 -0.24
C THR A 283 -30.78 5.20 -0.03
N ASP A 284 -29.55 5.70 0.06
CA ASP A 284 -29.28 7.13 0.28
C ASP A 284 -29.64 7.97 -0.95
N ALA A 285 -29.42 7.43 -2.16
CA ALA A 285 -29.85 8.08 -3.38
C ALA A 285 -31.36 8.00 -3.60
N LEU A 286 -32.00 6.88 -3.25
CA LEU A 286 -33.47 6.76 -3.28
C LEU A 286 -34.14 7.75 -2.31
N ALA A 287 -33.59 7.90 -1.10
CA ALA A 287 -34.05 8.88 -0.12
C ALA A 287 -33.93 10.29 -0.71
N GLY A 288 -32.76 10.63 -1.24
CA GLY A 288 -32.50 11.94 -1.85
C GLY A 288 -33.43 12.26 -3.02
N LEU A 289 -33.72 11.29 -3.88
CA LEU A 289 -34.68 11.47 -4.99
C LEU A 289 -36.12 11.61 -4.50
N SER A 290 -36.53 10.86 -3.48
CA SER A 290 -37.86 10.99 -2.88
C SER A 290 -38.06 12.39 -2.29
N TYR A 291 -37.07 12.90 -1.55
CA TYR A 291 -37.04 14.26 -1.03
C TYR A 291 -37.04 15.32 -2.13
N TYR A 292 -36.16 15.19 -3.13
CA TYR A 292 -36.10 16.12 -4.25
C TYR A 292 -37.45 16.20 -4.98
N ALA A 293 -38.05 15.04 -5.31
CA ALA A 293 -39.31 14.97 -6.02
C ALA A 293 -40.45 15.56 -5.18
N TYR A 294 -40.45 15.31 -3.86
CA TYR A 294 -41.40 15.94 -2.93
C TYR A 294 -41.32 17.47 -2.96
N CYS A 295 -40.11 18.03 -2.86
CA CYS A 295 -39.89 19.48 -2.90
C CYS A 295 -40.20 20.10 -4.27
N ASP A 296 -40.07 19.33 -5.35
CA ASP A 296 -40.40 19.74 -6.72
C ASP A 296 -41.89 19.54 -7.07
N SER A 297 -42.72 19.09 -6.11
CA SER A 297 -44.13 18.68 -6.32
C SER A 297 -44.31 17.54 -7.33
N ASP A 298 -43.27 16.76 -7.62
CA ASP A 298 -43.36 15.50 -8.37
C ASP A 298 -43.78 14.38 -7.41
N PHE A 299 -45.06 14.34 -7.06
CA PHE A 299 -45.60 13.38 -6.10
C PHE A 299 -45.53 11.94 -6.59
N VAL A 300 -45.53 11.70 -7.90
CA VAL A 300 -45.35 10.35 -8.46
C VAL A 300 -43.94 9.86 -8.16
N GLY A 301 -42.92 10.67 -8.50
CA GLY A 301 -41.53 10.35 -8.19
C GLY A 301 -41.29 10.19 -6.68
N ALA A 302 -41.86 11.09 -5.86
CA ALA A 302 -41.70 11.06 -4.42
C ALA A 302 -42.18 9.72 -3.81
N VAL A 303 -43.36 9.25 -4.25
CA VAL A 303 -43.95 7.99 -3.82
C VAL A 303 -43.17 6.78 -4.34
N ASP A 304 -42.80 6.77 -5.62
CA ASP A 304 -42.13 5.63 -6.25
C ASP A 304 -40.75 5.38 -5.62
N PHE A 305 -39.92 6.42 -5.49
CA PHE A 305 -38.60 6.29 -4.86
C PHE A 305 -38.71 5.96 -3.37
N GLY A 306 -39.67 6.56 -2.65
CA GLY A 306 -39.88 6.29 -1.23
C GLY A 306 -40.30 4.83 -0.97
N ARG A 307 -41.19 4.28 -1.79
CA ARG A 307 -41.63 2.88 -1.68
C ARG A 307 -40.51 1.90 -2.06
N GLU A 308 -39.72 2.23 -3.09
CA GLU A 308 -38.56 1.43 -3.45
C GLU A 308 -37.55 1.38 -2.29
N LEU A 309 -37.25 2.54 -1.70
CA LEU A 309 -36.40 2.62 -0.51
C LEU A 309 -36.93 1.74 0.63
N LEU A 310 -38.20 1.88 1.01
CA LEU A 310 -38.77 1.11 2.13
C LEU A 310 -38.89 -0.40 1.84
N THR A 311 -38.82 -0.79 0.57
CA THR A 311 -38.70 -2.19 0.15
C THR A 311 -37.30 -2.74 0.38
N VAL A 312 -36.27 -1.91 0.15
CA VAL A 312 -34.86 -2.26 0.36
C VAL A 312 -34.49 -2.20 1.84
N ASP A 313 -34.87 -1.12 2.53
CA ASP A 313 -34.63 -0.89 3.95
C ASP A 313 -35.83 -0.21 4.61
N SER A 314 -36.64 -1.01 5.31
CA SER A 314 -37.83 -0.53 6.01
C SER A 314 -37.54 0.34 7.23
N ASN A 315 -36.31 0.30 7.76
CA ASN A 315 -35.88 1.06 8.93
C ASN A 315 -34.75 2.04 8.56
N TYR A 316 -34.79 2.54 7.34
CA TYR A 316 -33.80 3.46 6.79
C TYR A 316 -33.46 4.60 7.76
N VAL A 317 -32.16 4.86 7.91
CA VAL A 317 -31.62 6.03 8.61
C VAL A 317 -30.43 6.51 7.80
N PHE A 318 -30.44 7.78 7.42
CA PHE A 318 -29.30 8.36 6.73
C PHE A 318 -28.12 8.50 7.68
N ILE A 319 -26.97 7.91 7.31
CA ILE A 319 -25.84 7.78 8.23
C ILE A 319 -25.17 9.12 8.58
N HIS A 320 -25.27 10.11 7.69
CA HIS A 320 -24.66 11.44 7.86
C HIS A 320 -25.60 12.48 8.49
N ASP A 321 -26.90 12.17 8.57
CA ASP A 321 -27.88 12.93 9.34
C ASP A 321 -29.04 12.02 9.75
N THR A 322 -29.00 11.52 10.98
CA THR A 322 -30.00 10.56 11.47
C THR A 322 -31.41 11.15 11.61
N THR A 323 -31.55 12.48 11.52
CA THR A 323 -32.87 13.12 11.50
C THR A 323 -33.64 12.77 10.23
N ILE A 324 -32.93 12.44 9.14
CA ILE A 324 -33.48 11.93 7.89
C ILE A 324 -33.57 10.40 8.00
N ASN A 325 -34.79 9.89 8.06
CA ASN A 325 -35.02 8.46 8.25
C ASN A 325 -36.34 7.99 7.64
N TYR A 326 -36.70 6.73 7.90
CA TYR A 326 -37.91 6.11 7.37
C TYR A 326 -39.19 6.88 7.75
N ILE A 327 -39.22 7.63 8.85
CA ILE A 327 -40.38 8.44 9.26
C ILE A 327 -40.65 9.50 8.20
N ASP A 328 -39.64 10.25 7.77
CA ASP A 328 -39.75 11.24 6.72
C ASP A 328 -40.28 10.64 5.42
N ILE A 329 -39.73 9.49 5.03
CA ILE A 329 -40.15 8.79 3.80
C ILE A 329 -41.62 8.36 3.88
N ASN A 330 -42.10 7.90 5.04
CA ASN A 330 -43.53 7.56 5.20
C ASN A 330 -44.42 8.81 5.09
N ILE A 331 -43.99 9.96 5.63
CA ILE A 331 -44.72 11.23 5.51
C ILE A 331 -44.75 11.69 4.04
N ILE A 332 -43.61 11.67 3.36
CA ILE A 332 -43.49 12.05 1.94
C ILE A 332 -44.40 11.18 1.07
N ILE A 333 -44.41 9.86 1.29
CA ILE A 333 -45.31 8.96 0.57
C ILE A 333 -46.77 9.29 0.87
N ALA A 334 -47.12 9.52 2.14
CA ALA A 334 -48.49 9.82 2.53
C ALA A 334 -49.01 11.11 1.90
N ARG A 335 -48.21 12.20 1.97
CA ARG A 335 -48.54 13.46 1.29
C ARG A 335 -48.61 13.27 -0.21
N GLY A 336 -47.64 12.60 -0.83
CA GLY A 336 -47.65 12.35 -2.27
C GLY A 336 -48.87 11.57 -2.74
N LEU A 337 -49.32 10.55 -2.00
CA LEU A 337 -50.54 9.82 -2.30
C LEU A 337 -51.80 10.67 -2.15
N PHE A 338 -51.86 11.51 -1.12
CA PHE A 338 -52.97 12.44 -0.89
C PHE A 338 -53.13 13.42 -2.05
N GLU A 339 -52.03 14.05 -2.50
CA GLU A 339 -52.03 15.00 -3.61
C GLU A 339 -52.34 14.35 -4.97
N LEU A 340 -52.11 13.04 -5.09
CA LEU A 340 -52.49 12.23 -6.25
C LEU A 340 -53.94 11.73 -6.20
N GLU A 341 -54.72 12.09 -5.16
CA GLU A 341 -56.07 11.62 -4.89
C GLU A 341 -56.16 10.08 -4.73
N ILE A 342 -55.08 9.45 -4.25
CA ILE A 342 -55.01 8.00 -3.98
C ILE A 342 -55.02 7.78 -2.46
N TYR A 343 -56.20 7.80 -1.86
CA TYR A 343 -56.33 7.71 -0.39
C TYR A 343 -56.16 6.30 0.17
N GLN A 344 -56.21 5.28 -0.69
CA GLN A 344 -56.15 3.90 -0.27
C GLN A 344 -54.80 3.57 0.38
N ASN A 345 -54.83 3.03 1.61
CA ASN A 345 -53.67 2.65 2.40
C ASN A 345 -52.79 3.80 2.90
N VAL A 346 -53.19 5.07 2.76
CA VAL A 346 -52.41 6.22 3.28
C VAL A 346 -52.27 6.16 4.80
N GLU A 347 -53.33 5.71 5.48
CA GLU A 347 -53.38 5.48 6.92
C GLU A 347 -52.30 4.49 7.40
N ASN A 348 -51.87 3.54 6.55
CA ASN A 348 -50.81 2.60 6.89
C ASN A 348 -49.42 3.25 6.93
N TYR A 349 -49.17 4.27 6.11
CA TYR A 349 -47.92 5.03 6.13
C TYR A 349 -47.90 5.99 7.32
N ILE A 350 -48.99 6.73 7.53
CA ILE A 350 -49.10 7.67 8.65
C ILE A 350 -49.14 6.96 10.01
N GLY A 351 -49.78 5.78 10.10
CA GLY A 351 -49.80 4.97 11.33
C GLY A 351 -48.40 4.51 11.79
N ARG A 352 -47.39 4.53 10.91
CA ARG A 352 -45.98 4.28 11.27
C ARG A 352 -45.29 5.51 11.88
N VAL A 353 -45.89 6.68 11.75
CA VAL A 353 -45.37 7.98 12.20
C VAL A 353 -46.07 8.40 13.48
N ILE A 354 -47.40 8.38 13.48
CA ILE A 354 -48.25 8.80 14.59
C ILE A 354 -49.28 7.74 14.93
N ASN A 355 -49.50 7.55 16.23
CA ASN A 355 -50.47 6.58 16.76
C ASN A 355 -51.88 7.19 16.83
N VAL A 356 -52.40 7.60 15.68
CA VAL A 356 -53.76 8.11 15.49
C VAL A 356 -54.40 7.33 14.37
N TYR A 357 -55.58 6.75 14.64
CA TYR A 357 -56.28 5.86 13.72
C TYR A 357 -57.44 6.61 13.07
N VAL A 358 -57.43 6.67 11.74
CA VAL A 358 -58.52 7.12 10.89
C VAL A 358 -58.82 6.00 9.90
N ASP A 359 -60.10 5.70 9.68
CA ASP A 359 -60.58 4.60 8.85
C ASP A 359 -61.60 5.14 7.86
N GLU A 360 -61.38 4.92 6.56
CA GLU A 360 -62.25 5.38 5.49
C GLU A 360 -63.70 4.87 5.64
N ASP A 361 -63.87 3.67 6.21
CA ASP A 361 -65.18 3.03 6.35
C ASP A 361 -65.88 3.33 7.70
N ASP A 362 -65.20 4.02 8.63
CA ASP A 362 -65.73 4.34 9.97
C ASP A 362 -65.65 5.86 10.30
N PRO A 363 -66.73 6.62 10.05
CA PRO A 363 -66.80 8.06 10.33
C PRO A 363 -66.65 8.46 11.81
N ASP A 364 -66.74 7.52 12.75
CA ASP A 364 -66.49 7.82 14.16
C ASP A 364 -64.99 7.91 14.47
N THR A 365 -64.14 7.43 13.57
CA THR A 365 -62.68 7.53 13.68
C THR A 365 -62.12 8.83 13.12
N TRP A 366 -62.90 9.64 12.40
CA TRP A 366 -62.48 10.89 11.76
C TRP A 366 -62.32 12.04 12.77
N VAL A 367 -61.55 11.79 13.82
CA VAL A 367 -61.30 12.72 14.93
C VAL A 367 -59.80 12.92 15.07
N VAL A 368 -59.34 14.12 14.72
CA VAL A 368 -57.92 14.51 14.79
C VAL A 368 -57.78 15.72 15.70
N ASP A 369 -56.88 15.65 16.69
CA ASP A 369 -56.70 16.68 17.74
C ASP A 369 -58.01 17.09 18.45
N GLY A 370 -58.94 16.14 18.60
CA GLY A 370 -60.23 16.37 19.26
C GLY A 370 -61.27 17.10 18.40
N VAL A 371 -60.98 17.33 17.13
CA VAL A 371 -61.92 17.88 16.13
C VAL A 371 -62.46 16.74 15.29
N LYS A 372 -63.79 16.62 15.17
CA LYS A 372 -64.45 15.69 14.25
C LYS A 372 -64.62 16.33 12.88
N PHE A 373 -64.25 15.62 11.83
CA PHE A 373 -64.34 16.06 10.43
C PHE A 373 -65.55 15.45 9.73
N ASP A 374 -66.01 16.11 8.67
CA ASP A 374 -67.19 15.68 7.91
C ASP A 374 -66.85 14.64 6.84
N THR A 375 -65.59 14.59 6.40
CA THR A 375 -65.08 13.59 5.44
C THR A 375 -63.78 12.94 5.89
N TYR A 376 -63.50 11.75 5.35
CA TYR A 376 -62.24 11.03 5.59
C TYR A 376 -61.04 11.84 5.09
N GLU A 377 -61.15 12.46 3.91
CA GLU A 377 -60.08 13.23 3.29
C GLU A 377 -59.68 14.44 4.15
N GLU A 378 -60.66 15.15 4.73
CA GLU A 378 -60.36 16.27 5.64
C GLU A 378 -59.65 15.82 6.91
N ALA A 379 -60.07 14.68 7.49
CA ALA A 379 -59.40 14.10 8.65
C ALA A 379 -57.97 13.64 8.29
N LEU A 380 -57.82 12.99 7.14
CA LEU A 380 -56.54 12.46 6.65
C LEU A 380 -55.55 13.58 6.33
N ASP A 381 -55.98 14.64 5.64
CA ASP A 381 -55.15 15.81 5.35
C ASP A 381 -54.66 16.46 6.65
N LYS A 382 -55.57 16.64 7.61
CA LYS A 382 -55.21 17.22 8.90
C LYS A 382 -54.16 16.37 9.62
N LEU A 383 -54.30 15.05 9.51
CA LEU A 383 -53.39 14.10 10.12
C LEU A 383 -52.00 14.14 9.48
N ILE A 384 -51.93 14.23 8.15
CA ILE A 384 -50.68 14.39 7.40
C ILE A 384 -50.02 15.73 7.75
N GLU A 385 -50.78 16.84 7.81
CA GLU A 385 -50.28 18.16 8.19
C GLU A 385 -49.60 18.15 9.58
N ILE A 386 -50.21 17.44 10.54
CA ILE A 386 -49.63 17.26 11.89
C ILE A 386 -48.34 16.43 11.82
N ALA A 387 -48.31 15.40 10.99
CA ALA A 387 -47.13 14.56 10.83
C ALA A 387 -45.97 15.36 10.22
N GLU A 388 -46.22 16.08 9.13
CA GLU A 388 -45.24 16.96 8.46
C GLU A 388 -44.66 17.97 9.43
N LYS A 389 -45.53 18.70 10.13
CA LYS A 389 -45.11 19.77 11.03
C LYS A 389 -44.23 19.29 12.20
N ASN A 390 -44.47 18.09 12.70
CA ASN A 390 -43.82 17.59 13.91
C ASN A 390 -42.64 16.65 13.66
N TYR A 391 -42.59 16.00 12.49
CA TYR A 391 -41.66 14.91 12.24
C TYR A 391 -40.91 14.98 10.90
N LEU A 392 -41.42 15.69 9.89
CA LEU A 392 -40.71 15.81 8.61
C LEU A 392 -39.57 16.83 8.73
N TYR A 393 -38.36 16.38 8.49
CA TYR A 393 -37.18 17.23 8.52
C TYR A 393 -36.84 17.76 7.13
N LEU A 394 -37.04 19.08 6.93
CA LEU A 394 -36.67 19.82 5.73
C LEU A 394 -35.93 21.11 6.12
N PRO A 395 -34.62 21.05 6.39
CA PRO A 395 -33.87 22.22 6.81
C PRO A 395 -33.76 23.24 5.67
N GLY A 396 -34.14 24.49 5.96
CA GLY A 396 -34.01 25.62 5.04
C GLY A 396 -35.21 25.86 4.11
N LEU A 397 -36.31 25.11 4.27
CA LEU A 397 -37.57 25.27 3.55
C LEU A 397 -38.70 25.78 4.48
#